data_AF-A0A453LVQ8-F1
#
_entry.id   AF-A0A453LVQ8-F1
#
_cell.length_a   1.000
_cell.length_b   1.000
_cell.length_c   1.000
_cell.angle_alpha   90.00
_cell.angle_beta   90.00
_cell.angle_gamma   90.00
#
_symmetry.space_group_name_H-M   'P 1'
#
loop_
_entity.id
_entity.type
_entity.pdbx_description
1 polymer ?
#
loop_
_entity_poly.entity_id
_entity_poly.type
_entity_poly.pdbx_seq_one_letter_code
_entity_poly.pdbx_strand_id
1 'polypeptide(L)'
;MLRAVARCCGHWPPGAAAADGMLWQTELRPHAAGEFSMAAAQANLVMEDQAQVLASPSATLVGVYDGHGGPDASRFLRSALFPHVQ
;
A
#
# COMPACT_ATOMS: atom_id res chain seq x y z
N MET A 1 -12.81 -10.18 12.15
CA MET A 1 -11.35 -10.35 11.94
C MET A 1 -10.90 -9.42 10.84
N LEU A 2 -9.85 -8.66 11.10
CA LEU A 2 -9.22 -7.72 10.17
C LEU A 2 -8.54 -8.51 9.02
N ARG A 3 -8.91 -8.25 7.77
CA ARG A 3 -8.30 -8.90 6.60
C ARG A 3 -7.39 -7.92 5.88
N ALA A 4 -6.17 -8.34 5.55
CA ALA A 4 -5.29 -7.57 4.68
C ALA A 4 -5.94 -7.48 3.29
N VAL A 5 -6.21 -6.27 2.81
CA VAL A 5 -6.94 -6.08 1.53
C VAL A 5 -6.00 -5.69 0.41
N ALA A 6 -4.94 -4.92 0.69
CA ALA A 6 -3.87 -4.68 -0.28
C ALA A 6 -2.60 -4.08 0.37
N ARG A 7 -1.46 -4.34 -0.28
CA ARG A 7 -0.14 -3.81 0.08
C ARG A 7 0.55 -3.32 -1.20
N CYS A 8 1.15 -2.13 -1.14
CA CYS A 8 2.09 -1.69 -2.17
C CYS A 8 3.48 -2.27 -1.83
N CYS A 9 4.14 -2.90 -2.82
CA CYS A 9 5.47 -3.47 -2.69
C CYS A 9 6.31 -3.04 -3.89
N GLY A 10 7.58 -2.68 -3.65
CA GLY A 10 8.59 -2.40 -4.70
C GLY A 10 8.99 -3.61 -5.56
N HIS A 11 8.15 -4.64 -5.64
CA HIS A 11 8.19 -5.66 -6.69
C HIS A 11 6.76 -5.82 -7.18
N TRP A 12 6.54 -5.30 -8.38
CA TRP A 12 5.23 -5.21 -8.97
C TRP A 12 4.75 -6.57 -9.45
N PRO A 13 3.55 -7.05 -9.06
CA PRO A 13 2.97 -8.17 -9.77
C PRO A 13 2.68 -7.73 -11.22
N PRO A 14 3.08 -8.50 -12.25
CA PRO A 14 2.76 -8.15 -13.64
C PRO A 14 1.24 -8.03 -13.80
N GLY A 15 0.74 -6.81 -13.95
CA GLY A 15 -0.70 -6.51 -14.05
C GLY A 15 -1.18 -5.22 -13.37
N ALA A 16 -0.42 -4.62 -12.45
CA ALA A 16 -0.82 -3.37 -11.78
C ALA A 16 -0.19 -2.09 -12.38
N ALA A 17 0.48 -2.21 -13.55
CA ALA A 17 1.40 -1.21 -14.10
C ALA A 17 0.69 -0.32 -15.11
N ALA A 18 0.65 0.98 -14.85
CA ALA A 18 0.34 1.96 -15.89
C ALA A 18 1.43 1.95 -16.99
N ALA A 19 1.17 2.67 -18.09
CA ALA A 19 1.88 2.60 -19.37
C ALA A 19 3.42 2.72 -19.33
N ASP A 20 4.00 3.25 -18.26
CA ASP A 20 5.46 3.42 -18.06
C ASP A 20 6.07 2.58 -16.92
N GLY A 21 5.26 1.78 -16.21
CA GLY A 21 5.70 1.00 -15.06
C GLY A 21 5.95 1.80 -13.78
N MET A 22 5.70 3.12 -13.79
CA MET A 22 5.98 4.03 -12.67
C MET A 22 4.75 4.27 -11.77
N LEU A 23 3.53 4.03 -12.25
CA LEU A 23 2.29 4.20 -11.48
C LEU A 23 1.64 2.86 -11.13
N TRP A 24 1.54 2.60 -9.82
CA TRP A 24 0.85 1.46 -9.22
C TRP A 24 -0.55 1.87 -8.90
N GLN A 25 -1.49 1.01 -9.23
CA GLN A 25 -2.84 1.18 -8.73
C GLN A 25 -3.50 -0.18 -8.49
N THR A 26 -4.47 -0.17 -7.59
CA THR A 26 -5.46 -1.24 -7.51
C THR A 26 -6.76 -0.75 -8.12
N GLU A 27 -7.52 -1.66 -8.72
CA GLU A 27 -8.94 -1.43 -8.98
C GLU A 27 -9.68 -1.07 -7.69
N LEU A 28 -10.89 -0.52 -7.84
CA LEU A 28 -11.80 -0.33 -6.72
C LEU A 28 -12.07 -1.67 -6.01
N ARG A 29 -12.04 -1.63 -4.67
CA ARG A 29 -12.22 -2.77 -3.77
C ARG A 29 -13.40 -2.50 -2.86
N PRO A 30 -14.25 -3.50 -2.59
CA PRO A 30 -15.37 -3.34 -1.66
C PRO A 30 -14.91 -3.01 -0.23
N HIS A 31 -15.66 -2.13 0.42
CA HIS A 31 -15.53 -1.71 1.81
C HIS A 31 -16.91 -1.65 2.49
N ALA A 32 -16.97 -1.75 3.81
CA ALA A 32 -18.25 -1.67 4.52
C ALA A 32 -18.96 -0.30 4.40
N ALA A 33 -18.25 0.72 3.94
CA ALA A 33 -18.75 2.07 3.68
C ALA A 33 -18.73 2.47 2.19
N GLY A 34 -18.59 1.52 1.26
CA GLY A 34 -18.54 1.79 -0.18
C GLY A 34 -17.40 1.07 -0.89
N GLU A 35 -16.61 1.78 -1.67
CA GLU A 35 -15.46 1.25 -2.41
C GLU A 35 -14.21 2.10 -2.17
N PHE A 36 -13.04 1.49 -2.30
CA PHE A 36 -11.76 2.21 -2.20
C PHE A 36 -10.74 1.66 -3.20
N SER A 37 -9.81 2.50 -3.63
CA SER A 37 -8.62 2.09 -4.37
C SER A 37 -7.37 2.68 -3.72
N MET A 38 -6.21 2.22 -4.17
CA MET A 38 -4.93 2.83 -3.82
C MET A 38 -4.11 3.02 -5.08
N ALA A 39 -3.27 4.05 -5.05
CA ALA A 39 -2.27 4.27 -6.07
C ALA A 39 -0.98 4.82 -5.47
N ALA A 40 0.15 4.57 -6.13
CA ALA A 40 1.44 5.12 -5.78
C ALA A 40 2.23 5.40 -7.06
N ALA A 41 2.82 6.60 -7.18
CA ALA A 41 3.61 6.99 -8.32
C ALA A 41 5.09 7.07 -7.92
N GLN A 42 5.93 6.37 -8.65
CA GLN A 42 7.37 6.37 -8.42
C GLN A 42 7.99 7.63 -9.04
N ALA A 43 8.77 8.37 -8.24
CA ALA A 43 9.53 9.53 -8.71
C ALA A 43 11.06 9.27 -8.75
N ASN A 44 11.56 8.44 -7.84
CA ASN A 44 12.98 8.10 -7.71
C ASN A 44 13.33 6.81 -8.45
N LEU A 45 14.63 6.54 -8.66
CA LEU A 45 15.11 5.28 -9.25
C LEU A 45 14.63 4.04 -8.47
N VAL A 46 14.51 4.18 -7.15
CA VAL A 46 13.97 3.16 -6.25
C VAL A 46 12.66 3.69 -5.66
N MET A 47 11.62 2.84 -5.67
CA MET A 47 10.38 3.12 -4.95
C MET A 47 10.63 3.04 -3.44
N GLU A 48 10.84 4.19 -2.81
CA GLU A 48 11.05 4.33 -1.36
C GLU A 48 9.73 4.37 -0.61
N ASP A 49 8.67 4.92 -1.23
CA ASP A 49 7.35 5.00 -0.62
C ASP A 49 6.70 3.63 -0.48
N GLN A 50 6.03 3.40 0.64
CA GLN A 50 5.26 2.19 0.91
C GLN A 50 3.86 2.55 1.39
N ALA A 51 2.89 1.67 1.10
CA ALA A 51 1.53 1.84 1.57
C ALA A 51 0.88 0.48 1.88
N GLN A 52 -0.10 0.50 2.77
CA GLN A 52 -0.93 -0.68 3.06
C GLN A 52 -2.31 -0.30 3.56
N VAL A 53 -3.28 -1.15 3.22
CA VAL A 53 -4.64 -1.04 3.75
C VAL A 53 -5.11 -2.38 4.29
N LEU A 54 -5.64 -2.32 5.50
CA LEU A 54 -6.33 -3.42 6.15
C LEU A 54 -7.74 -2.93 6.46
N ALA A 55 -8.73 -3.70 6.02
CA ALA A 55 -10.13 -3.33 6.19
C ALA A 55 -10.92 -4.47 6.83
N SER A 56 -11.89 -4.07 7.63
CA SER A 56 -12.91 -4.93 8.21
C SER A 56 -14.24 -4.17 8.23
N PRO A 57 -15.36 -4.86 8.49
CA PRO A 57 -16.64 -4.18 8.64
C PRO A 57 -16.69 -3.11 9.73
N SER A 58 -15.84 -3.19 10.75
CA SER A 58 -15.85 -2.30 11.92
C SER A 58 -14.73 -1.27 11.95
N ALA A 59 -13.68 -1.43 11.14
CA ALA A 59 -12.51 -0.56 11.16
C ALA A 59 -11.68 -0.68 9.88
N THR A 60 -11.03 0.43 9.52
CA THR A 60 -10.09 0.55 8.41
C THR A 60 -8.78 1.12 8.93
N LEU A 61 -7.67 0.43 8.66
CA LEU A 61 -6.33 0.91 8.95
C LEU A 61 -5.64 1.23 7.61
N VAL A 62 -5.18 2.46 7.47
CA VAL A 62 -4.47 2.97 6.30
C VAL A 62 -3.08 3.43 6.74
N GLY A 63 -2.04 2.93 6.07
CA GLY A 63 -0.66 3.37 6.27
C GLY A 63 -0.06 3.88 4.97
N VAL A 64 0.52 5.07 5.02
CA VAL A 64 1.30 5.71 3.93
C VAL A 64 2.63 6.14 4.53
N TYR A 65 3.72 5.68 3.93
CA TYR A 65 5.07 5.87 4.46
C TYR A 65 5.97 6.41 3.34
N ASP A 66 6.32 7.68 3.43
CA ASP A 66 7.31 8.35 2.57
C ASP A 66 8.71 7.91 3.02
N GLY A 67 9.46 7.28 2.13
CA GLY A 67 10.79 6.74 2.43
C GLY A 67 11.90 7.70 1.99
N HIS A 68 13.00 7.76 2.76
CA HIS A 68 14.16 8.56 2.40
C HIS A 68 15.47 7.90 2.83
N GLY A 69 16.49 7.97 1.97
CA GLY A 69 17.79 7.35 2.21
C GLY A 69 17.78 5.83 1.99
N GLY A 70 16.84 5.34 1.17
CA GLY A 70 16.57 3.93 0.93
C GLY A 70 15.18 3.49 1.40
N PRO A 71 14.68 2.34 0.91
CA PRO A 71 13.30 1.90 1.16
C PRO A 71 13.12 1.10 2.47
N ASP A 72 14.18 0.91 3.27
CA ASP A 72 14.17 -0.08 4.35
C ASP A 72 13.25 0.32 5.50
N ALA A 73 13.27 1.58 5.91
CA ALA A 73 12.42 2.07 7.01
C ALA A 73 10.92 2.00 6.67
N SER A 74 10.54 2.49 5.49
CA SER A 74 9.15 2.45 5.01
C SER A 74 8.66 1.00 4.80
N ARG A 75 9.54 0.10 4.31
CA ARG A 75 9.23 -1.34 4.18
C ARG A 75 9.03 -2.00 5.54
N PHE A 76 9.86 -1.66 6.52
CA PHE A 76 9.74 -2.15 7.89
C PHE A 76 8.39 -1.73 8.49
N LEU A 77 8.05 -0.44 8.43
CA LEU A 77 6.77 0.09 8.93
C LEU A 77 5.57 -0.62 8.30
N ARG A 78 5.57 -0.78 6.97
CA ARG A 78 4.52 -1.54 6.28
C ARG A 78 4.43 -2.98 6.81
N SER A 79 5.54 -3.69 7.03
CA SER A 79 5.46 -5.07 7.53
C SER A 79 5.09 -5.21 9.02
N ALA A 80 5.40 -4.22 9.85
CA ALA A 80 5.39 -4.36 11.31
C ALA A 80 4.36 -3.49 12.04
N LEU A 81 3.88 -2.38 11.47
CA LEU A 81 3.12 -1.37 12.24
C LEU A 81 1.74 -1.86 12.68
N PHE A 82 0.96 -2.48 11.79
CA PHE A 82 -0.45 -2.80 12.06
C PHE A 82 -0.66 -3.71 13.29
N PRO A 83 0.15 -4.77 13.52
CA PRO A 83 0.07 -5.54 14.76
C PRO A 83 0.22 -4.74 16.07
N HIS A 84 0.79 -3.53 16.04
CA HIS A 84 1.03 -2.69 17.21
C HIS A 84 -0.04 -1.61 17.44
N VAL A 85 -0.97 -1.44 16.49
CA VAL A 85 -2.00 -0.38 16.54
C VAL A 85 -3.43 -0.94 16.37
N GLN A 86 -3.57 -2.26 16.48
CA GLN A 86 -4.85 -2.98 16.48
C GLN A 86 -5.48 -3.01 17.87
#